data_AF-A0A3S0SZ40-F1
#
_entry.id   AF-A0A3S0SZ40-F1
#
_cell.length_a   1.000
_cell.length_b   1.000
_cell.length_c   1.000
_cell.angle_alpha   90.00
_cell.angle_beta   90.00
_cell.angle_gamma   90.00
#
_symmetry.space_group_name_H-M   'P 1'
#
loop_
_entity.id
_entity.type
_entity.pdbx_description
1 polymer ?
#
loop_
_entity_poly.entity_id
_entity_poly.type
_entity_poly.pdbx_seq_one_letter_code
_entity_poly.pdbx_strand_id
1 'polypeptide(L)'
;MQTERVTFLTTPENKAALDSYASGAGKSVGHVLREASTRYLAGGQSEADSYDEALALVLPELEISLAKWNRQLDAMNESIDRACAAIDRALAGDPA
;
A
#
# COMPACT_ATOMS: atom_id res chain seq x y z
N MET A 1 8.18 -21.23 -35.63
CA MET A 1 8.13 -20.86 -34.19
C MET A 1 9.44 -21.31 -33.56
N GLN A 2 10.30 -20.38 -33.16
CA GLN A 2 11.56 -20.69 -32.48
C GLN A 2 11.25 -20.78 -30.99
N THR A 3 11.25 -21.99 -30.42
CA THR A 3 11.04 -22.18 -28.98
C THR A 3 12.38 -22.07 -28.28
N GLU A 4 12.59 -21.00 -27.52
CA GLU A 4 13.77 -20.88 -26.66
C GLU A 4 13.75 -21.96 -25.58
N ARG A 5 14.93 -22.54 -25.32
CA ARG A 5 15.12 -23.52 -24.24
C ARG A 5 15.27 -22.75 -22.93
N VAL A 6 14.36 -22.99 -21.99
CA VAL A 6 14.41 -22.45 -20.63
C VAL A 6 14.88 -23.54 -19.68
N THR A 7 15.93 -23.24 -18.92
CA THR A 7 16.39 -24.07 -17.81
C THR A 7 15.93 -23.42 -16.51
N PHE A 8 15.30 -24.20 -15.63
CA PHE A 8 14.85 -23.74 -14.31
C PHE A 8 15.49 -24.61 -13.23
N LEU A 9 15.84 -23.99 -12.10
CA LEU A 9 16.40 -24.67 -10.95
C LEU A 9 15.29 -24.93 -9.95
N THR A 10 15.17 -26.18 -9.49
CA THR A 10 14.15 -26.59 -8.52
C THR A 10 14.58 -27.85 -7.78
N THR A 11 13.83 -28.25 -6.76
CA THR A 11 14.04 -29.52 -6.06
C THR A 11 13.48 -30.69 -6.88
N PRO A 12 14.00 -31.93 -6.70
CA PRO A 12 13.48 -33.11 -7.40
C PRO A 12 11.98 -33.33 -7.16
N GLU A 13 11.50 -33.08 -5.95
CA GLU A 13 10.09 -33.18 -5.58
C GLU A 13 9.22 -32.19 -6.36
N ASN A 14 9.62 -30.92 -6.40
CA ASN A 14 8.90 -29.88 -7.15
C ASN A 14 8.92 -30.15 -8.66
N LYS A 15 10.02 -30.72 -9.18
CA LYS A 15 10.08 -31.14 -10.58
C LYS A 15 9.05 -32.24 -10.87
N ALA A 16 8.96 -33.26 -10.04
CA ALA A 16 7.99 -34.35 -10.22
C ALA A 16 6.54 -33.84 -10.16
N ALA A 17 6.24 -32.94 -9.21
CA ALA A 17 4.94 -32.31 -9.10
C ALA A 17 4.59 -31.49 -10.35
N LEU A 18 5.54 -30.71 -10.87
CA LEU A 18 5.36 -29.88 -12.06
C LEU A 18 5.20 -30.71 -13.34
N ASP A 19 5.98 -31.80 -13.48
CA ASP A 19 5.86 -32.76 -14.58
C ASP A 19 4.47 -33.44 -14.57
N SER A 20 3.99 -33.84 -13.38
CA SER A 20 2.64 -34.42 -13.20
C SER A 20 1.54 -33.42 -13.55
N TYR A 21 1.65 -32.17 -13.06
CA TYR A 21 0.69 -31.12 -13.39
C TYR A 21 0.63 -30.83 -14.88
N ALA A 22 1.80 -30.65 -15.52
CA ALA A 22 1.87 -30.33 -16.94
C ALA A 22 1.27 -31.44 -17.80
N SER A 23 1.61 -32.71 -17.51
CA SER A 23 1.05 -33.87 -18.22
C SER A 23 -0.46 -34.02 -18.01
N GLY A 24 -0.95 -33.84 -16.78
CA GLY A 24 -2.39 -33.87 -16.47
C GLY A 24 -3.17 -32.77 -17.18
N ALA A 25 -2.55 -31.63 -17.46
CA ALA A 25 -3.13 -30.51 -18.19
C ALA A 25 -2.90 -30.55 -19.72
N GLY A 26 -2.24 -31.60 -20.25
CA GLY A 26 -1.89 -31.71 -21.67
C GLY A 26 -0.92 -30.63 -22.17
N LYS A 27 -0.13 -30.05 -21.26
CA LYS A 27 0.80 -28.93 -21.52
C LYS A 27 2.25 -29.39 -21.32
N SER A 28 3.20 -28.67 -21.93
CA SER A 28 4.61 -28.85 -21.58
C SER A 28 4.96 -28.02 -20.34
N VAL A 29 5.95 -28.48 -19.57
CA VAL A 29 6.46 -27.71 -18.42
C VAL A 29 6.91 -26.30 -18.82
N GLY A 30 7.55 -26.17 -19.99
CA GLY A 30 7.95 -24.86 -20.52
C GLY A 30 6.76 -23.95 -20.83
N HIS A 31 5.61 -24.50 -21.24
CA HIS A 31 4.39 -23.72 -21.40
C HIS A 31 3.85 -23.24 -20.05
N VAL A 32 3.78 -24.15 -19.06
CA VAL A 32 3.32 -23.81 -17.69
C VAL A 32 4.19 -22.71 -17.08
N LEU A 33 5.52 -22.83 -17.17
CA LEU A 33 6.44 -21.83 -16.64
C LEU A 33 6.34 -20.50 -17.37
N ARG A 34 6.21 -20.51 -18.70
CA ARG A 34 6.02 -19.26 -19.47
C ARG A 34 4.72 -18.57 -19.06
N GLU A 35 3.64 -19.31 -18.94
CA GLU A 35 2.34 -18.78 -18.51
C GLU A 35 2.42 -18.22 -17.08
N ALA A 36 3.06 -18.92 -16.15
CA ALA A 36 3.28 -18.45 -14.79
C ALA A 36 4.14 -17.17 -14.76
N SER A 37 5.25 -17.13 -15.51
CA SER A 37 6.11 -15.95 -15.62
C SER A 37 5.38 -14.75 -16.21
N THR A 38 4.57 -14.94 -17.26
CA THR A 38 3.76 -13.87 -17.85
C THR A 38 2.77 -13.31 -16.84
N ARG A 39 2.08 -14.18 -16.08
CA ARG A 39 1.14 -13.73 -15.03
C ARG A 39 1.85 -13.02 -13.90
N TYR A 40 3.02 -13.50 -13.49
CA TYR A 40 3.80 -12.86 -12.42
C TYR A 40 4.24 -11.45 -12.82
N LEU A 41 4.75 -11.30 -14.05
CA LEU A 41 5.18 -10.00 -14.58
C LEU A 41 4.00 -9.04 -14.78
N ALA A 42 2.87 -9.52 -15.28
CA ALA A 42 1.67 -8.70 -15.49
C ALA A 42 0.94 -8.34 -14.17
N GLY A 43 0.89 -9.27 -13.22
CA GLY A 43 0.24 -9.11 -11.92
C GLY A 43 1.02 -8.19 -10.98
N GLY A 44 2.35 -8.21 -11.03
CA GLY A 44 3.20 -7.32 -10.22
C GLY A 44 3.11 -5.84 -10.60
N GLN A 45 2.78 -5.52 -11.85
CA GLN A 45 2.58 -4.14 -12.30
C GLN A 45 1.17 -3.64 -11.94
N SER A 46 0.14 -4.47 -12.11
CA SER A 46 -1.25 -4.00 -12.04
C SER A 46 -1.73 -3.61 -10.61
N GLU A 47 -1.29 -4.30 -9.56
CA GLU A 47 -1.73 -3.98 -8.19
C GLU A 47 -0.93 -2.81 -7.60
N ALA A 48 0.39 -2.78 -7.75
CA ALA A 48 1.22 -1.71 -7.21
C ALA A 48 0.92 -0.35 -7.87
N ASP A 49 0.78 -0.33 -9.21
CA ASP A 49 0.45 0.89 -9.94
C ASP A 49 -0.98 1.38 -9.59
N SER A 50 -1.90 0.45 -9.29
CA SER A 50 -3.27 0.79 -8.86
C SER A 50 -3.32 1.47 -7.49
N TYR A 51 -2.46 1.10 -6.53
CA TYR A 51 -2.44 1.75 -5.22
C TYR A 51 -1.85 3.16 -5.30
N ASP A 52 -0.80 3.35 -6.09
CA ASP A 52 -0.18 4.67 -6.28
C ASP A 52 -1.12 5.63 -7.01
N GLU A 53 -1.86 5.16 -8.02
CA GLU A 53 -2.90 5.95 -8.69
C GLU A 53 -4.05 6.31 -7.73
N ALA A 54 -4.52 5.36 -6.93
CA ALA A 54 -5.56 5.61 -5.93
C ALA A 54 -5.09 6.61 -4.86
N LEU A 55 -3.84 6.51 -4.41
CA LEU A 55 -3.25 7.45 -3.46
C LEU A 55 -3.13 8.85 -4.06
N ALA A 56 -2.69 8.97 -5.32
CA ALA A 56 -2.56 10.24 -6.01
C ALA A 56 -3.89 11.00 -6.13
N LEU A 57 -5.01 10.29 -6.23
CA LEU A 57 -6.35 10.91 -6.26
C LEU A 57 -6.76 11.52 -4.92
N VAL A 58 -6.38 10.91 -3.79
CA VAL A 58 -6.83 11.31 -2.44
C VAL A 58 -5.83 12.26 -1.75
N LEU A 59 -4.56 12.20 -2.13
CA LEU A 59 -3.47 12.95 -1.49
C LEU A 59 -3.73 14.47 -1.40
N PRO A 60 -4.21 15.16 -2.46
CA PRO A 60 -4.45 16.61 -2.37
C PRO A 60 -5.52 16.98 -1.34
N GLU A 61 -6.59 16.20 -1.23
CA GLU A 61 -7.65 16.44 -0.26
C GLU A 61 -7.18 16.14 1.17
N LEU A 62 -6.34 15.12 1.33
CA LEU A 62 -5.71 14.81 2.61
C LEU A 62 -4.79 15.94 3.08
N GLU A 63 -3.95 16.49 2.20
CA GLU A 63 -3.06 17.62 2.53
C GLU A 63 -3.85 18.85 2.99
N ILE A 64 -4.94 19.19 2.29
CA ILE A 64 -5.84 20.29 2.66
C ILE A 64 -6.48 20.03 4.02
N SER A 65 -6.95 18.81 4.25
CA SER A 65 -7.61 18.40 5.49
C SER A 65 -6.66 18.45 6.69
N LEU A 66 -5.42 17.96 6.51
CA LEU A 66 -4.38 18.03 7.53
C LEU A 66 -4.05 19.48 7.92
N ALA A 67 -3.88 20.36 6.93
CA ALA A 67 -3.62 21.78 7.20
C ALA A 67 -4.80 22.47 7.93
N LYS A 68 -6.04 22.07 7.63
CA LYS A 68 -7.22 22.56 8.35
C LYS A 68 -7.24 22.05 9.79
N TRP A 69 -7.00 20.77 10.03
CA TRP A 69 -7.00 20.19 11.37
C TRP A 69 -5.92 20.79 12.25
N ASN A 70 -4.71 20.98 11.73
CA ASN A 70 -3.63 21.64 12.48
C ASN A 70 -4.05 23.03 12.98
N ARG A 71 -4.64 23.86 12.10
CA ARG A 71 -5.16 25.18 12.50
C ARG A 71 -6.27 25.10 13.55
N GLN A 72 -7.14 24.10 13.48
CA GLN A 72 -8.19 23.90 14.47
C GLN A 72 -7.62 23.48 15.83
N LEU A 73 -6.61 22.62 15.82
CA LEU A 73 -5.90 22.20 17.04
C LEU A 73 -5.16 23.37 17.68
N ASP A 74 -4.48 24.20 16.89
CA ASP A 74 -3.80 25.40 17.38
C ASP A 74 -4.79 26.37 18.03
N ALA A 75 -5.92 26.66 17.36
CA ALA A 75 -6.95 27.53 17.91
C ALA A 75 -7.58 26.97 19.20
N MET A 76 -7.71 25.65 19.29
CA MET A 76 -8.21 24.97 20.49
C MET A 76 -7.22 25.13 21.66
N ASN A 77 -5.92 24.92 21.41
CA ASN A 77 -4.87 25.10 22.41
C ASN A 77 -4.86 26.55 22.95
N GLU A 78 -4.90 27.54 22.05
CA GLU A 78 -4.98 28.95 22.46
C GLU A 78 -6.23 29.24 23.31
N SER A 79 -7.36 28.62 22.97
CA SER A 79 -8.60 28.79 23.74
C SER A 79 -8.47 28.20 25.13
N ILE A 80 -7.82 27.04 25.25
CA ILE A 80 -7.55 26.40 26.55
C ILE A 80 -6.62 27.27 27.37
N ASP A 81 -5.53 27.77 26.79
CA ASP A 81 -4.57 28.63 27.48
C ASP A 81 -5.24 29.91 28.01
N ARG A 82 -6.10 30.54 27.18
CA ARG A 82 -6.89 31.72 27.61
C ARG A 82 -7.82 31.39 28.77
N ALA A 83 -8.48 30.23 28.74
CA ALA A 83 -9.38 29.80 29.81
C ALA A 83 -8.62 29.55 31.11
N CYS A 84 -7.50 28.83 31.06
CA CYS A 84 -6.63 28.61 32.21
C CYS A 84 -6.14 29.94 32.82
N ALA A 85 -5.65 30.86 31.99
CA ALA A 85 -5.19 32.17 32.45
C ALA A 85 -6.32 33.03 33.07
N ALA A 86 -7.55 32.89 32.59
CA ALA A 86 -8.71 33.56 33.20
C ALA A 86 -9.06 32.95 34.57
N ILE A 87 -9.00 31.62 34.69
CA ILE A 87 -9.21 30.90 35.95
C ILE A 87 -8.15 31.30 36.98
N ASP A 88 -6.88 31.31 36.59
CA ASP A 88 -5.77 31.67 37.48
C ASP A 88 -5.90 33.10 38.02
N ARG A 89 -6.29 34.05 37.17
CA ARG A 89 -6.57 35.44 37.60
C ARG A 89 -7.73 35.53 38.59
N ALA A 90 -8.82 34.83 38.31
CA ALA A 90 -9.98 34.79 39.20
C ALA A 90 -9.62 34.18 40.57
N LEU A 91 -8.82 33.11 40.59
CA LEU A 91 -8.31 32.48 41.81
C LEU A 91 -7.32 33.37 42.57
N ALA A 92 -6.54 34.19 41.87
CA ALA A 92 -5.64 35.17 42.47
C ALA A 92 -6.36 36.39 43.06
N GLY A 93 -7.68 36.50 42.90
CA GLY A 93 -8.49 37.60 43.43
C GLY A 93 -8.46 38.86 42.58
N ASP A 94 -8.06 38.75 41.31
CA ASP A 94 -8.09 39.83 40.32
C ASP A 94 -9.24 39.58 39.33
N PRO A 95 -10.48 40.02 39.66
CA PRO A 95 -11.58 39.95 38.72
C PRO A 95 -11.36 41.04 37.67
N ALA A 96 -11.35 40.64 36.40
CA ALA A 96 -11.21 41.53 35.24
C ALA A 96 -11.97 42.86 35.37
#